data_AF-A0A8J7LMQ2-F1
#
_entry.id   AF-A0A8J7LMQ2-F1
#
_cell.length_a   1.000
_cell.length_b   1.000
_cell.length_c   1.000
_cell.angle_alpha   90.00
_cell.angle_beta   90.00
_cell.angle_gamma   90.00
#
_symmetry.space_group_name_H-M   'P 1'
#
loop_
_entity.id
_entity.type
_entity.pdbx_description
1 polymer ?
#
loop_
_entity_poly.entity_id
_entity_poly.type
_entity_poly.pdbx_seq_one_letter_code
_entity_poly.pdbx_strand_id
1 'polypeptide(L)'
;MSEDKWISVDPRTKKLRIRFRVSGFSKQFHLSTGLKDSKRNRAIVQTRRDAIETDIALGQFDQTLERYKFGSRHLAPISQVVTTKPLDELWEMFTEFKSTMLEETTIRNSYAAVTRYIRRFPTHDLTCVLIFSSVF
;
A
#
# COMPACT_ATOMS: atom_id res chain seq x y z
N MET A 1 0.35 0.05 -39.87
CA MET A 1 1.12 0.34 -38.65
C MET A 1 0.45 1.55 -38.01
N SER A 2 -0.43 1.33 -37.03
CA SER A 2 -1.17 2.44 -36.41
C SER A 2 -0.21 3.35 -35.67
N GLU A 3 -0.16 4.60 -36.11
CA GLU A 3 0.40 5.73 -35.37
C GLU A 3 -0.39 5.84 -34.04
N ASP A 4 0.12 5.22 -32.98
CA ASP A 4 -0.43 5.40 -31.64
C ASP A 4 -0.19 6.85 -31.23
N LYS A 5 -1.23 7.68 -31.37
CA LYS A 5 -1.21 9.14 -31.14
C LYS A 5 -0.55 9.56 -29.82
N TRP A 6 -0.57 8.70 -28.81
CA TRP A 6 -0.05 9.01 -27.46
C TRP A 6 1.28 8.32 -27.13
N ILE A 7 1.66 7.26 -27.83
CA ILE A 7 2.85 6.46 -27.51
C ILE A 7 4.00 6.93 -28.38
N SER A 8 5.04 7.48 -27.75
CA SER A 8 6.27 7.84 -28.46
C SER A 8 7.47 7.10 -27.86
N VAL A 9 8.49 6.91 -28.70
CA VAL A 9 9.80 6.41 -28.26
C VAL A 9 10.68 7.62 -28.00
N ASP A 10 11.41 7.62 -26.89
CA ASP A 10 12.41 8.64 -26.63
C ASP A 10 13.72 8.33 -27.40
N PRO A 11 14.19 9.22 -28.30
CA PRO A 11 15.34 8.93 -29.17
C PRO A 11 16.64 8.71 -28.39
N ARG A 12 16.80 9.37 -27.23
CA ARG A 12 18.02 9.27 -26.41
C ARG A 12 18.06 7.97 -25.59
N THR A 13 16.94 7.60 -24.98
CA THR A 13 16.90 6.46 -24.05
C THR A 13 16.33 5.17 -24.65
N LYS A 14 15.75 5.24 -25.87
CA LYS A 14 15.02 4.14 -26.54
C LYS A 14 13.91 3.54 -25.66
N LYS A 15 13.37 4.34 -24.74
CA LYS A 15 12.29 3.96 -23.82
C LYS A 15 10.95 4.47 -24.33
N LEU A 16 9.90 3.72 -24.01
CA LEU A 16 8.52 4.11 -24.30
C LEU A 16 8.05 5.21 -23.33
N ARG A 17 7.26 6.15 -23.85
CA ARG A 17 6.60 7.20 -23.06
C ARG A 17 5.21 7.47 -23.60
N ILE A 18 4.29 7.80 -22.71
CA ILE A 18 2.92 8.21 -23.06
C ILE A 18 2.83 9.73 -22.91
N ARG A 19 2.31 10.41 -23.94
CA ARG A 19 2.10 11.86 -23.96
C ARG A 19 0.67 12.15 -24.38
N PHE A 20 -0.08 12.86 -23.56
CA PHE A 20 -1.47 13.20 -23.84
C PHE A 20 -1.85 14.55 -23.22
N ARG A 21 -2.94 15.13 -23.72
CA ARG A 21 -3.57 16.33 -23.17
C ARG A 21 -5.00 15.98 -22.76
N VAL A 22 -5.42 16.51 -21.62
CA VAL A 22 -6.78 16.36 -21.10
C VAL A 22 -7.48 17.70 -21.22
N SER A 23 -8.68 17.72 -21.79
CA SER A 23 -9.52 18.93 -21.87
C SER A 23 -9.84 19.40 -20.45
N GLY A 24 -9.58 20.69 -20.17
CA GLY A 24 -9.72 21.27 -18.82
C GLY A 24 -8.40 21.49 -18.09
N PHE A 25 -7.30 20.88 -18.55
CA PHE A 25 -5.97 21.16 -18.03
C PHE A 25 -5.13 21.91 -19.07
N SER A 26 -4.49 23.00 -18.64
CA SER A 26 -3.55 23.78 -19.48
C SER A 26 -2.19 23.07 -19.67
N LYS A 27 -1.92 22.04 -18.88
CA LYS A 27 -0.65 21.30 -18.87
C LYS A 27 -0.73 20.03 -19.73
N GLN A 28 0.35 19.71 -20.41
CA GLN A 28 0.52 18.43 -21.09
C GLN A 28 1.08 17.39 -20.12
N PHE A 29 0.48 16.20 -20.11
CA PHE A 29 0.89 15.11 -19.22
C PHE A 29 1.86 14.18 -19.93
N HIS A 30 2.96 13.87 -19.24
CA HIS A 30 3.99 12.94 -19.69
C HIS A 30 4.13 11.82 -18.68
N LEU A 31 4.01 10.58 -19.15
CA LEU A 31 4.23 9.38 -18.36
C LEU A 31 5.41 8.59 -18.92
N SER A 32 6.50 8.53 -18.15
CA SER A 32 7.65 7.68 -18.46
C SER A 32 7.37 6.26 -18.01
N THR A 33 7.48 5.29 -18.93
CA THR A 33 7.19 3.88 -18.59
C THR A 33 8.43 3.12 -18.17
N GLY A 34 9.62 3.63 -18.51
CA GLY A 34 10.89 2.97 -18.22
C GLY A 34 11.18 1.74 -19.09
N LEU A 35 10.20 1.28 -19.86
CA LEU A 35 10.27 0.05 -20.67
C LEU A 35 11.01 0.31 -21.99
N LYS A 36 11.85 -0.66 -22.41
CA LYS A 36 12.48 -0.67 -23.73
C LYS A 36 11.45 -0.94 -24.82
N ASP A 37 11.70 -0.42 -26.02
CA ASP A 37 10.87 -0.70 -27.19
C ASP A 37 10.93 -2.20 -27.56
N SER A 38 9.82 -2.90 -27.35
CA SER A 38 9.60 -4.31 -27.66
C SER A 38 8.11 -4.52 -27.85
N LYS A 39 7.70 -5.43 -28.74
CA LYS A 39 6.28 -5.69 -29.04
C LYS A 39 5.45 -5.98 -27.77
N ARG A 40 6.00 -6.75 -26.84
CA ARG A 40 5.35 -7.05 -25.55
C ARG A 40 5.18 -5.81 -24.69
N ASN A 41 6.24 -5.00 -24.58
CA ASN A 41 6.20 -3.77 -23.78
C ASN A 41 5.25 -2.74 -24.40
N ARG A 42 5.16 -2.69 -25.72
CA ARG A 42 4.23 -1.82 -26.45
C ARG A 42 2.79 -2.17 -26.12
N ALA A 43 2.43 -3.45 -26.08
CA ALA A 43 1.09 -3.90 -25.68
C ALA A 43 0.74 -3.50 -24.24
N ILE A 44 1.70 -3.60 -23.31
CA ILE A 44 1.52 -3.15 -21.91
C ILE A 44 1.26 -1.64 -21.85
N VAL A 45 2.03 -0.86 -22.61
CA VAL A 45 1.87 0.60 -22.69
C VAL A 45 0.55 0.99 -23.34
N GLN A 46 0.09 0.25 -24.37
CA GLN A 46 -1.23 0.42 -24.99
C GLN A 46 -2.34 0.17 -23.98
N THR A 47 -2.29 -0.93 -23.25
CA THR A 47 -3.30 -1.26 -22.22
C THR A 47 -3.41 -0.15 -21.16
N ARG A 48 -2.27 0.43 -20.73
CA ARG A 48 -2.28 1.55 -19.78
C ARG A 48 -2.82 2.83 -20.40
N ARG A 49 -2.52 3.09 -21.68
CA ARG A 49 -3.06 4.23 -22.42
C ARG A 49 -4.59 4.13 -22.50
N ASP A 50 -5.12 2.95 -22.79
CA ASP A 50 -6.57 2.72 -22.86
C ASP A 50 -7.23 2.96 -21.49
N ALA A 51 -6.61 2.50 -20.40
CA ALA A 51 -7.08 2.78 -19.04
C ALA A 51 -7.09 4.29 -18.70
N ILE A 52 -6.08 5.04 -19.15
CA ILE A 52 -6.06 6.51 -18.98
C ILE A 52 -7.18 7.16 -19.80
N GLU A 53 -7.40 6.70 -21.02
CA GLU A 53 -8.46 7.20 -21.91
C GLU A 53 -9.85 6.97 -21.31
N THR A 54 -10.10 5.80 -20.71
CA THR A 54 -11.35 5.52 -19.99
C THR A 54 -11.51 6.39 -18.76
N ASP A 55 -10.45 6.60 -17.97
CA ASP A 55 -10.53 7.42 -16.75
C ASP A 55 -10.77 8.90 -17.05
N ILE A 56 -10.23 9.40 -18.17
CA ILE A 56 -10.52 10.73 -18.68
C ILE A 56 -12.00 10.84 -19.08
N ALA A 57 -12.54 9.84 -19.78
CA ALA A 57 -13.95 9.83 -20.18
C ALA A 57 -14.91 9.79 -18.97
N LEU A 58 -14.52 9.09 -17.91
CA LEU A 58 -15.28 9.01 -16.65
C LEU A 58 -15.09 10.22 -15.73
N GLY A 59 -14.19 11.16 -16.06
CA GLY A 59 -13.89 12.31 -15.22
C GLY A 59 -13.17 11.97 -13.91
N GLN A 60 -12.64 10.75 -13.77
CA GLN A 60 -11.90 10.29 -12.59
C GLN A 60 -10.37 10.39 -12.77
N PHE A 61 -9.94 11.21 -13.74
CA PHE A 61 -8.55 11.37 -14.09
C PHE A 61 -7.75 12.00 -12.93
N ASP A 62 -6.73 11.27 -12.50
CA ASP A 62 -5.79 11.74 -11.48
C ASP A 62 -4.67 12.59 -12.09
N GLN A 63 -4.70 13.89 -11.78
CA GLN A 63 -3.71 14.87 -12.25
C GLN A 63 -2.29 14.55 -11.77
N THR A 64 -2.12 13.84 -10.65
CA THR A 64 -0.80 13.54 -10.08
C THR A 64 -0.04 12.45 -10.85
N LEU A 65 -0.72 11.75 -11.77
CA LEU A 65 -0.22 10.61 -12.54
C LEU A 65 0.27 9.43 -11.67
N GLU A 66 0.10 9.46 -10.34
CA GLU A 66 0.65 8.45 -9.43
C GLU A 66 -0.02 7.09 -9.59
N ARG A 67 -1.32 7.07 -9.88
CA ARG A 67 -2.07 5.83 -10.21
C ARG A 67 -1.57 5.15 -11.48
N TYR A 68 -0.97 5.91 -12.39
CA TYR A 68 -0.57 5.41 -13.72
C TYR A 68 0.92 5.09 -13.85
N LYS A 69 1.77 5.46 -12.88
CA LYS A 69 3.21 5.17 -12.91
C LYS A 69 3.49 3.67 -13.06
N PHE A 70 4.43 3.34 -13.93
CA PHE A 70 4.92 1.98 -14.11
C PHE A 70 6.04 1.73 -13.09
N GLY A 71 5.94 0.65 -12.30
CA GLY A 71 6.96 0.31 -11.30
C GLY A 71 6.71 0.90 -9.91
N SER A 72 5.78 1.85 -9.77
CA SER A 72 5.12 2.05 -8.48
C SER A 72 4.27 0.82 -8.24
N ARG A 73 4.86 -0.18 -7.56
CA ARG A 73 4.07 -1.02 -6.67
C ARG A 73 3.25 -0.02 -5.87
N HIS A 74 1.98 0.15 -6.23
CA HIS A 74 0.96 0.34 -5.22
C HIS A 74 1.05 -0.94 -4.37
N LEU A 75 2.08 -1.00 -3.51
CA LEU A 75 1.79 -1.15 -2.12
C LEU A 75 0.72 -0.08 -1.94
N ALA A 76 -0.55 -0.47 -2.01
CA ALA A 76 -1.53 0.27 -1.27
C ALA A 76 -0.84 0.61 0.05
N PRO A 77 -1.03 1.80 0.64
CA PRO A 77 -0.94 1.79 2.07
C PRO A 77 -1.92 0.68 2.47
N ILE A 78 -1.38 -0.51 2.77
CA ILE A 78 -1.88 -1.31 3.86
C ILE A 78 -1.87 -0.23 4.91
N SER A 79 -3.03 0.39 5.09
CA SER A 79 -3.30 1.14 6.29
C SER A 79 -2.99 0.07 7.30
N GLN A 80 -1.76 0.11 7.81
CA GLN A 80 -1.45 -0.50 9.07
C GLN A 80 -2.45 0.23 9.90
N VAL A 81 -3.59 -0.43 10.13
CA VAL A 81 -4.51 -0.05 11.16
C VAL A 81 -3.61 -0.25 12.37
N VAL A 82 -2.84 0.80 12.69
CA VAL A 82 -2.15 0.94 13.94
C VAL A 82 -3.33 1.12 14.86
N THR A 83 -3.93 -0.01 15.22
CA THR A 83 -4.88 -0.12 16.29
C THR A 83 -4.05 0.29 17.49
N THR A 84 -4.03 1.60 17.78
CA THR A 84 -3.47 2.19 19.00
C THR A 84 -4.37 1.84 20.17
N LYS A 85 -4.80 0.57 20.25
CA LYS A 85 -5.44 0.07 21.44
C LYS A 85 -4.33 -0.16 22.45
N PRO A 86 -4.52 0.32 23.68
CA PRO A 86 -3.55 0.09 24.73
C PRO A 86 -3.44 -1.44 25.00
N LEU A 87 -2.27 -1.86 25.49
CA LEU A 87 -1.90 -3.27 25.63
C LEU A 87 -2.87 -4.08 26.51
N ASP A 88 -3.51 -3.43 27.46
CA ASP A 88 -4.57 -3.96 28.31
C ASP A 88 -5.81 -4.37 27.52
N GLU A 89 -6.31 -3.51 26.63
CA GLU A 89 -7.48 -3.82 25.81
C GLU A 89 -7.21 -4.97 24.83
N LEU A 90 -6.00 -5.02 24.25
CA LEU A 90 -5.57 -6.13 23.40
C LEU A 90 -5.48 -7.44 24.19
N TRP A 91 -5.01 -7.39 25.44
CA TRP A 91 -4.93 -8.56 26.30
C TRP A 91 -6.33 -9.08 26.68
N GLU A 92 -7.28 -8.20 26.98
CA GLU A 92 -8.66 -8.57 27.27
C GLU A 92 -9.33 -9.24 26.07
N MET A 93 -9.22 -8.66 24.87
CA MET A 93 -9.73 -9.28 23.63
C MET A 93 -9.11 -10.67 23.37
N PHE A 94 -7.81 -10.82 23.62
CA PHE A 94 -7.12 -12.11 23.48
C PHE A 94 -7.60 -13.14 24.50
N THR A 95 -7.80 -12.74 25.77
CA THR A 95 -8.30 -13.62 26.82
C THR A 95 -9.71 -14.11 26.53
N GLU A 96 -10.59 -13.23 26.05
CA GLU A 96 -11.97 -13.56 25.69
C GLU A 96 -11.97 -14.58 24.54
N PHE A 97 -11.20 -14.34 23.48
CA PHE A 97 -11.05 -15.30 22.39
C PHE A 97 -10.54 -16.66 22.88
N LYS A 98 -9.49 -16.67 23.70
CA LYS A 98 -8.91 -17.91 24.23
C LYS A 98 -9.82 -18.65 25.21
N SER A 99 -10.72 -17.95 25.91
CA SER A 99 -11.69 -18.57 26.81
C SER A 99 -12.70 -19.47 26.11
N THR A 100 -12.96 -19.24 24.82
CA THR A 100 -13.83 -20.11 24.02
C THR A 100 -13.17 -21.46 23.66
N MET A 101 -11.83 -21.56 23.78
CA MET A 101 -11.05 -22.71 23.30
C MET A 101 -10.36 -23.50 24.43
N LEU A 102 -10.33 -22.97 25.66
CA LEU A 102 -9.55 -23.51 26.77
C LEU A 102 -10.43 -23.76 27.99
N GLU A 103 -10.04 -24.75 28.79
CA GLU A 103 -10.68 -25.06 30.07
C GLU A 103 -10.50 -23.90 31.08
N GLU A 104 -11.57 -23.52 31.77
CA GLU A 104 -11.64 -22.33 32.64
C GLU A 104 -10.55 -22.29 33.73
N THR A 105 -10.11 -23.45 34.18
CA THR A 105 -9.08 -23.62 35.23
C THR A 105 -7.71 -23.12 34.80
N THR A 106 -7.36 -23.30 33.53
CA THR A 106 -6.08 -22.84 32.96
C THR A 106 -6.05 -21.32 32.78
N ILE A 107 -7.21 -20.75 32.47
CA ILE A 107 -7.38 -19.30 32.31
C ILE A 107 -7.26 -18.62 33.67
N ARG A 108 -7.97 -19.13 34.68
CA ARG A 108 -8.00 -18.54 36.02
C ARG A 108 -6.62 -18.52 36.69
N ASN A 109 -5.79 -19.55 36.51
CA ASN A 109 -4.48 -19.62 37.16
C ASN A 109 -3.37 -18.94 36.37
N SER A 110 -3.26 -19.24 35.07
CA SER A 110 -2.12 -18.79 34.26
C SER A 110 -2.31 -17.38 33.69
N TYR A 111 -3.52 -17.04 33.25
CA TYR A 111 -3.78 -15.73 32.64
C TYR A 111 -3.98 -14.63 33.67
N ALA A 112 -4.44 -14.95 34.89
CA ALA A 112 -4.54 -13.97 35.97
C ALA A 112 -3.15 -13.44 36.38
N ALA A 113 -2.13 -14.30 36.42
CA ALA A 113 -0.75 -13.89 36.68
C ALA A 113 -0.23 -12.93 35.60
N VAL A 114 -0.44 -13.27 34.32
CA VAL A 114 -0.01 -12.43 33.18
C VAL A 114 -0.75 -11.09 33.17
N THR A 115 -2.05 -11.06 33.45
CA THR A 115 -2.84 -9.83 33.59
C THR A 115 -2.27 -8.91 34.67
N ARG A 116 -1.84 -9.47 35.80
CA ARG A 116 -1.21 -8.71 36.89
C ARG A 116 0.13 -8.10 36.47
N TYR A 117 0.92 -8.81 35.67
CA TYR A 117 2.19 -8.28 35.15
C TYR A 117 1.97 -7.19 34.10
N ILE A 118 1.00 -7.36 33.20
CA ILE A 118 0.64 -6.36 32.19
C ILE A 118 0.18 -5.05 32.86
N ARG A 119 -0.68 -5.13 33.88
CA ARG A 119 -1.13 -3.94 34.64
C ARG A 119 -0.04 -3.27 35.47
N ARG A 120 1.03 -4.00 35.81
CA ARG A 120 2.18 -3.48 36.57
C ARG A 120 3.21 -2.79 35.66
N PHE A 121 3.10 -2.94 34.34
CA PHE A 121 4.03 -2.32 33.40
C PHE A 121 3.76 -0.81 33.29
N PRO A 122 4.76 0.06 33.54
CA PRO A 122 4.56 1.51 33.52
C PRO A 122 4.46 2.11 32.11
N THR A 123 4.90 1.38 31.08
CA THR A 123 4.77 1.77 29.67
C THR A 123 3.65 0.96 29.01
N HIS A 124 2.55 1.63 28.70
CA HIS A 124 1.40 1.04 27.99
C HIS A 124 1.55 1.18 26.46
N ASP A 125 2.67 1.75 26.02
CA ASP A 125 2.97 2.03 24.63
C ASP A 125 3.86 0.93 24.02
N LEU A 126 3.34 0.28 22.98
CA LEU A 126 3.95 -0.89 22.32
C LEU A 126 5.28 -0.56 21.64
N THR A 127 5.54 0.73 21.41
CA THR A 127 6.76 1.28 20.81
C THR A 127 8.00 1.06 21.68
N CYS A 128 7.83 0.95 23.00
CA CYS A 128 8.95 0.91 23.94
C CYS A 128 9.60 -0.49 24.10
N VAL A 129 8.93 -1.55 23.62
CA VAL A 129 9.38 -2.95 23.79
C VAL A 129 10.62 -3.27 22.94
N LEU A 130 10.86 -2.55 21.84
CA LEU A 130 11.98 -2.81 20.94
C LEU A 130 13.36 -2.40 21.49
N ILE A 131 13.42 -1.69 22.62
CA ILE A 131 14.71 -1.29 23.23
C ILE A 131 15.29 -2.41 24.10
N PHE A 132 14.46 -3.31 24.64
CA PHE A 132 14.94 -4.33 25.60
C PHE A 132 15.57 -5.57 24.95
N SER A 133 15.31 -5.86 23.67
CA SER A 133 15.91 -7.04 23.00
C SER A 133 17.33 -6.82 22.46
N SER A 134 17.96 -5.67 22.75
CA SER A 134 19.30 -5.34 22.26
C SER A 134 20.38 -5.32 23.35
N VAL A 135 20.07 -5.71 24.59
CA VAL A 135 21.03 -5.62 25.73
C VAL A 135 21.13 -6.92 26.55
N PHE A 136 20.91 -8.08 25.94
CA PHE A 136 21.34 -9.37 26.51
C PHE A 136 21.86 -10.31 25.43
#